data_AF-A0A812IQX3-F1
#
_entry.id   AF-A0A812IQX3-F1
#
_cell.length_a   1.000
_cell.length_b   1.000
_cell.length_c   1.000
_cell.angle_alpha   90.00
_cell.angle_beta   90.00
_cell.angle_gamma   90.00
#
_symmetry.space_group_name_H-M   'P 1'
#
loop_
_entity.id
_entity.type
_entity.pdbx_description
1 polymer ?
#
loop_
_entity_poly.entity_id
_entity_poly.type
_entity_poly.pdbx_seq_one_letter_code
_entity_poly.pdbx_strand_id
1 'polypeptide(L)'
;MMHFFAFRNFHGHNEGGNGRIRGRGCWCPTVMTKRGVGLVLPSARHNGKSCAEKPRSAECGLDLGCTQTQHAAQVSGHLQELPPTQLGTILGCDVNAEVSWGQDEEGVRRAIGRNGKTTEFLQQCRGRGLVAVAPPEDAWETPTTRPRQQDKAGKQIDALLCSRVQHSSLHIHVGSFCSLNTDHEILSTDVALRVGKTGTKHTTRPRTLVTPITTVGELDQAELRRLAEQHTQPQRGHAYRDPVSVRRAFRAARDAGEQGQWTQARRMRKEARQRWERDRLERATNGDWGAV
;
A
#
# COMPACT_ATOMS: atom_id res chain seq x y z
N MET A 1 -5.94 -12.64 13.90
CA MET A 1 -6.89 -13.17 12.91
C MET A 1 -7.64 -11.97 12.36
N MET A 2 -7.24 -11.53 11.18
CA MET A 2 -7.83 -10.40 10.46
C MET A 2 -8.74 -11.02 9.39
N HIS A 3 -9.94 -10.48 9.20
CA HIS A 3 -10.82 -10.81 8.08
C HIS A 3 -11.10 -9.51 7.33
N PHE A 4 -11.14 -9.56 5.99
CA PHE A 4 -11.25 -8.43 5.08
C PHE A 4 -12.68 -8.35 4.50
N PHE A 5 -13.43 -7.24 4.65
CA PHE A 5 -14.76 -6.99 4.04
C PHE A 5 -15.14 -5.48 3.99
N ALA A 6 -16.08 -5.10 3.11
CA ALA A 6 -16.92 -3.87 3.18
C ALA A 6 -18.10 -3.93 2.15
N PHE A 7 -19.40 -3.62 2.39
CA PHE A 7 -20.22 -3.27 3.58
C PHE A 7 -21.76 -3.36 3.30
N ARG A 8 -22.60 -3.65 4.34
CA ARG A 8 -23.72 -2.78 4.86
C ARG A 8 -24.23 -3.22 6.26
N ASN A 9 -24.72 -2.23 7.02
CA ASN A 9 -25.14 -2.19 8.44
C ASN A 9 -26.03 -3.32 9.00
N PHE A 10 -25.74 -3.74 10.24
CA PHE A 10 -26.75 -4.14 11.24
C PHE A 10 -26.40 -3.51 12.60
N HIS A 11 -27.39 -2.87 13.24
CA HIS A 11 -27.34 -2.56 14.66
C HIS A 11 -27.56 -3.85 15.44
N GLY A 12 -26.56 -4.26 16.22
CA GLY A 12 -26.66 -5.38 17.14
C GLY A 12 -26.24 -4.93 18.54
N HIS A 13 -27.15 -5.12 19.49
CA HIS A 13 -26.98 -4.86 20.92
C HIS A 13 -25.72 -5.53 21.49
N ASN A 14 -25.07 -4.82 22.41
CA ASN A 14 -23.87 -5.27 23.10
C ASN A 14 -24.31 -5.82 24.48
N GLU A 15 -24.31 -7.14 24.67
CA GLU A 15 -24.33 -7.76 25.98
C GLU A 15 -22.93 -8.28 26.34
N GLY A 16 -22.55 -8.09 27.60
CA GLY A 16 -21.18 -7.96 28.08
C GLY A 16 -20.32 -9.22 28.06
N GLY A 17 -19.00 -8.99 28.12
CA GLY A 17 -18.02 -10.04 28.36
C GLY A 17 -16.58 -9.51 28.34
N ASN A 18 -15.84 -9.77 29.42
CA ASN A 18 -14.53 -9.22 29.77
C ASN A 18 -13.40 -9.40 28.71
N GLY A 19 -12.76 -8.28 28.37
CA GLY A 19 -11.32 -8.08 28.56
C GLY A 19 -10.29 -8.87 27.75
N ARG A 20 -9.92 -8.35 26.56
CA ARG A 20 -8.51 -8.30 26.08
C ARG A 20 -8.36 -7.19 25.04
N ILE A 21 -7.70 -6.08 25.41
CA ILE A 21 -7.44 -4.97 24.50
C ILE A 21 -6.31 -5.38 23.53
N ARG A 22 -6.68 -5.91 22.37
CA ARG A 22 -5.79 -6.02 21.21
C ARG A 22 -5.75 -4.67 20.50
N GLY A 23 -4.56 -4.11 20.32
CA GLY A 23 -4.34 -2.83 19.66
C GLY A 23 -5.02 -2.78 18.29
N ARG A 24 -5.89 -1.80 18.09
CA ARG A 24 -6.68 -1.65 16.86
C ARG A 24 -5.75 -1.12 15.76
N GLY A 25 -5.51 -1.95 14.73
CA GLY A 25 -4.90 -1.52 13.49
C GLY A 25 -5.78 -0.49 12.77
N CYS A 26 -5.16 0.37 11.96
CA CYS A 26 -5.87 1.31 11.10
C CYS A 26 -6.33 0.56 9.84
N TRP A 27 -7.62 0.65 9.49
CA TRP A 27 -8.25 -0.09 8.40
C TRP A 27 -8.41 0.81 7.17
N CYS A 28 -8.23 0.27 5.95
CA CYS A 28 -8.49 0.96 4.70
C CYS A 28 -9.19 -0.01 3.72
N PRO A 29 -10.42 0.27 3.27
CA PRO A 29 -11.11 -0.58 2.29
C PRO A 29 -10.51 -0.42 0.87
N THR A 30 -10.63 -1.47 0.07
CA THR A 30 -10.28 -1.49 -1.37
C THR A 30 -11.39 -2.21 -2.11
N VAL A 31 -11.87 -1.62 -3.21
CA VAL A 31 -12.93 -2.19 -4.06
C VAL A 31 -12.43 -2.12 -5.49
N MET A 32 -12.28 -3.26 -6.15
CA MET A 32 -12.06 -3.31 -7.60
C MET A 32 -13.39 -2.99 -8.30
N THR A 33 -13.37 -2.05 -9.24
CA THR A 33 -14.52 -1.74 -10.12
C THR A 33 -14.08 -1.76 -11.59
N LYS A 34 -15.02 -1.94 -12.51
CA LYS A 34 -14.85 -2.17 -13.97
C LYS A 34 -13.99 -1.17 -14.77
N ARG A 35 -13.45 -0.12 -14.15
CA ARG A 35 -12.55 0.85 -14.77
C ARG A 35 -11.43 1.10 -13.78
N GLY A 36 -10.25 0.55 -14.05
CA GLY A 36 -9.09 0.53 -13.15
C GLY A 36 -9.04 1.75 -12.22
N VAL A 37 -9.20 1.51 -10.93
CA VAL A 37 -9.06 2.54 -9.90
C VAL A 37 -7.75 2.25 -9.19
N GLY A 38 -6.73 3.06 -9.49
CA GLY A 38 -5.44 2.97 -8.81
C GLY A 38 -5.59 2.98 -7.29
N LEU A 39 -5.09 1.91 -6.65
CA LEU A 39 -5.08 1.82 -5.20
C LEU A 39 -4.02 2.76 -4.62
N VAL A 40 -4.46 3.80 -3.93
CA VAL A 40 -3.62 4.55 -3.00
C VAL A 40 -3.93 4.02 -1.60
N LEU A 41 -3.09 3.10 -1.09
CA LEU A 41 -3.13 2.75 0.33
C LEU A 41 -3.00 4.04 1.17
N PRO A 42 -3.99 4.44 1.96
CA PRO A 42 -3.87 5.62 2.81
C PRO A 42 -2.67 5.48 3.73
N SER A 43 -2.05 6.60 4.08
CA SER A 43 -0.98 6.65 5.09
C SER A 43 -1.51 6.25 6.47
N ALA A 44 -1.71 4.96 6.72
CA ALA A 44 -1.88 4.39 8.04
C ALA A 44 -0.67 4.78 8.89
N ARG A 45 -0.84 5.80 9.73
CA ARG A 45 0.10 6.17 10.79
C ARG A 45 -0.29 5.37 12.02
N HIS A 46 0.49 4.36 12.37
CA HIS A 46 0.39 3.75 13.69
C HIS A 46 1.39 4.47 14.62
N ASN A 47 0.88 5.13 15.67
CA ASN A 47 1.68 5.80 16.71
C ASN A 47 2.70 6.85 16.23
N GLY A 48 2.38 7.65 15.21
CA GLY A 48 3.19 8.80 14.81
C GLY A 48 4.56 8.47 14.17
N LYS A 49 4.91 7.19 14.03
CA LYS A 49 6.08 6.73 13.28
C LYS A 49 5.65 6.38 11.85
N SER A 50 6.35 6.90 10.85
CA SER A 50 6.10 6.49 9.47
C SER A 50 6.44 5.01 9.37
N CYS A 51 5.46 4.15 9.10
CA CYS A 51 5.75 2.77 8.75
C CYS A 51 6.77 2.75 7.60
N ALA A 52 7.75 1.83 7.69
CA ALA A 52 8.61 1.50 6.57
C ALA A 52 7.74 1.16 5.35
N GLU A 53 8.33 1.42 4.18
CA GLU A 53 7.72 1.43 2.84
C GLU A 53 6.51 0.50 2.70
N LYS A 54 5.36 1.10 2.37
CA LYS A 54 4.13 0.36 2.10
C LYS A 54 4.30 -0.38 0.78
N PRO A 55 3.79 -1.62 0.66
CA PRO A 55 3.74 -2.26 -0.63
C PRO A 55 2.91 -1.41 -1.56
N ARG A 56 3.33 -1.37 -2.82
CA ARG A 56 2.53 -0.71 -3.85
C ARG A 56 1.54 -1.70 -4.40
N SER A 57 0.40 -1.16 -4.75
CA SER A 57 -0.72 -1.84 -5.34
C SER A 57 -0.98 -1.24 -6.71
N ALA A 58 -1.07 -2.09 -7.71
CA ALA A 58 -1.43 -1.70 -9.07
C ALA A 58 -2.59 -2.57 -9.55
N GLU A 59 -3.36 -2.01 -10.46
CA GLU A 59 -4.41 -2.71 -11.20
C GLU A 59 -4.03 -2.72 -12.67
N CYS A 60 -4.14 -3.88 -13.31
CA CYS A 60 -3.87 -4.06 -14.74
C CYS A 60 -5.15 -4.57 -15.41
N GLY A 61 -5.76 -3.73 -16.24
CA GLY A 61 -6.89 -4.11 -17.09
C GLY A 61 -6.40 -4.33 -18.50
N LEU A 62 -6.53 -5.56 -19.01
CA LEU A 62 -6.09 -5.92 -20.36
C LEU A 62 -7.28 -5.90 -21.32
N ASP A 63 -7.09 -5.46 -22.56
CA ASP A 63 -8.22 -5.33 -23.48
C ASP A 63 -8.79 -6.68 -23.91
N LEU A 64 -10.13 -6.79 -23.90
CA LEU A 64 -10.85 -7.92 -24.47
C LEU A 64 -10.61 -8.00 -25.98
N GLY A 65 -10.34 -9.21 -26.49
CA GLY A 65 -10.25 -9.47 -27.93
C GLY A 65 -8.97 -8.98 -28.62
N CYS A 66 -8.00 -8.41 -27.89
CA CYS A 66 -6.72 -8.01 -28.47
C CYS A 66 -5.92 -9.21 -29.02
N THR A 67 -4.98 -8.98 -29.93
CA THR A 67 -4.02 -10.02 -30.38
C THR A 67 -3.04 -10.39 -29.25
N GLN A 68 -2.37 -11.54 -29.35
CA GLN A 68 -1.35 -11.93 -28.37
C GLN A 68 -0.22 -10.89 -28.26
N THR A 69 0.23 -10.32 -29.37
CA THR A 69 1.27 -9.28 -29.39
C THR A 69 0.82 -7.99 -28.70
N GLN A 70 -0.43 -7.55 -28.93
CA GLN A 70 -0.98 -6.38 -28.24
C GLN A 70 -1.13 -6.63 -26.74
N HIS A 71 -1.61 -7.82 -26.36
CA HIS A 71 -1.71 -8.24 -24.96
C HIS A 71 -0.34 -8.19 -24.27
N ALA A 72 0.68 -8.80 -24.88
CA ALA A 72 2.05 -8.80 -24.37
C ALA A 72 2.62 -7.38 -24.22
N ALA A 73 2.32 -6.48 -25.17
CA ALA A 73 2.74 -5.08 -25.10
C ALA A 73 2.05 -4.32 -23.95
N GLN A 74 0.74 -4.55 -23.74
CA GLN A 74 -0.02 -3.96 -22.61
C GLN A 74 0.53 -4.42 -21.27
N VAL A 75 0.79 -5.72 -21.13
CA VAL A 75 1.39 -6.30 -19.91
C VAL A 75 2.77 -5.68 -19.66
N SER A 76 3.64 -5.64 -20.68
CA SER A 76 4.97 -5.04 -20.56
C SER A 76 4.91 -3.57 -20.15
N GLY A 77 4.00 -2.79 -20.76
CA GLY A 77 3.76 -1.39 -20.39
C GLY A 77 3.39 -1.23 -18.92
N HIS A 78 2.40 -1.99 -18.44
CA HIS A 78 2.00 -1.94 -17.03
C HIS A 78 3.12 -2.39 -16.08
N LEU A 79 3.86 -3.44 -16.43
CA LEU A 79 4.97 -3.93 -15.59
C LEU A 79 6.14 -2.95 -15.53
N GLN A 80 6.34 -2.09 -16.54
CA GLN A 80 7.34 -1.03 -16.53
C GLN A 80 7.00 0.10 -15.56
N GLU A 81 5.71 0.38 -15.33
CA GLU A 81 5.23 1.39 -14.39
C GLU A 81 5.33 0.92 -12.93
N LEU A 82 5.46 -0.39 -12.70
CA LEU A 82 5.66 -0.93 -11.36
C LEU A 82 6.98 -0.43 -10.75
N PRO A 83 7.01 -0.18 -9.43
CA PRO A 83 8.23 0.25 -8.76
C PRO A 83 9.36 -0.77 -8.97
N PRO A 84 10.63 -0.33 -8.83
CA PRO A 84 11.77 -1.23 -8.87
C PRO A 84 11.56 -2.42 -7.93
N THR A 85 12.08 -3.58 -8.32
CA THR A 85 11.87 -4.89 -7.67
C THR A 85 12.20 -4.94 -6.18
N GLN A 86 12.81 -3.88 -5.61
CA GLN A 86 13.20 -3.81 -4.21
C GLN A 86 12.01 -3.76 -3.23
N LEU A 87 10.87 -3.22 -3.65
CA LEU A 87 9.70 -3.05 -2.79
C LEU A 87 8.73 -4.24 -2.89
N GLY A 88 7.98 -4.47 -1.81
CA GLY A 88 6.83 -5.36 -1.84
C GLY A 88 5.78 -4.85 -2.83
N THR A 89 5.28 -5.73 -3.69
CA THR A 89 4.31 -5.38 -4.73
C THR A 89 3.14 -6.35 -4.71
N ILE A 90 1.93 -5.82 -4.85
CA ILE A 90 0.70 -6.58 -5.06
C ILE A 90 0.07 -6.07 -6.36
N LEU A 91 -0.26 -6.97 -7.28
CA LEU A 91 -0.85 -6.67 -8.56
C LEU A 91 -2.17 -7.44 -8.68
N GLY A 92 -3.29 -6.73 -8.74
CA GLY A 92 -4.57 -7.28 -9.18
C GLY A 92 -4.69 -7.12 -10.68
N CYS A 93 -5.11 -8.16 -11.40
CA CYS A 93 -5.23 -8.10 -12.86
C CYS A 93 -6.44 -8.89 -13.34
N ASP A 94 -7.26 -8.26 -14.16
CA ASP A 94 -8.17 -8.97 -15.06
C ASP A 94 -7.37 -9.31 -16.32
N VAL A 95 -6.96 -10.58 -16.41
CA VAL A 95 -6.06 -11.06 -17.47
C VAL A 95 -6.80 -11.18 -18.80
N ASN A 96 -8.13 -11.24 -18.77
CA ASN A 96 -9.00 -11.49 -19.93
C ASN A 96 -8.64 -12.75 -20.73
N ALA A 97 -8.01 -13.71 -20.05
CA ALA A 97 -7.63 -15.01 -20.57
C ALA A 97 -7.57 -16.02 -19.43
N GLU A 98 -7.86 -17.28 -19.73
CA GLU A 98 -8.07 -18.32 -18.72
C GLU A 98 -6.77 -18.72 -18.02
N VAL A 99 -6.80 -18.65 -16.69
CA VAL A 99 -5.76 -19.12 -15.77
C VAL A 99 -6.25 -20.41 -15.11
N SER A 100 -5.41 -21.44 -15.09
CA SER A 100 -5.65 -22.66 -14.32
C SER A 100 -4.63 -22.80 -13.20
N TRP A 101 -4.88 -23.71 -12.28
CA TRP A 101 -3.99 -23.98 -11.15
C TRP A 101 -3.49 -25.42 -11.20
N GLY A 102 -2.30 -25.62 -10.67
CA GLY A 102 -1.70 -26.94 -10.50
C GLY A 102 -0.63 -26.91 -9.42
N GLN A 103 -0.03 -28.06 -9.17
CA GLN A 103 1.17 -28.21 -8.36
C GLN A 103 2.33 -28.64 -9.28
N ASP A 104 3.55 -28.21 -8.94
CA ASP A 104 4.75 -28.81 -9.53
C ASP A 104 5.16 -30.09 -8.77
N GLU A 105 6.28 -30.69 -9.17
CA GLU A 105 6.81 -31.92 -8.55
C GLU A 105 7.13 -31.76 -7.06
N GLU A 106 7.37 -30.52 -6.61
CA GLU A 106 7.64 -30.18 -5.20
C GLU A 106 6.35 -29.90 -4.41
N GLY A 107 5.18 -30.04 -5.04
CA GLY A 107 3.88 -29.73 -4.43
C GLY A 107 3.61 -28.22 -4.33
N VAL A 108 4.42 -27.37 -4.97
CA VAL A 108 4.25 -25.92 -4.93
C VAL A 108 3.12 -25.53 -5.89
N ARG A 109 2.09 -24.87 -5.35
CA ARG A 109 0.94 -24.40 -6.14
C ARG A 109 1.36 -23.29 -7.10
N ARG A 110 0.99 -23.41 -8.38
CA ARG A 110 1.31 -22.44 -9.44
C ARG A 110 0.13 -22.16 -10.35
N ALA A 111 0.06 -20.93 -10.84
CA ALA A 111 -0.76 -20.59 -11.99
C ALA A 111 -0.16 -21.18 -13.28
N ILE A 112 -1.01 -21.75 -14.11
CA ILE A 112 -0.72 -22.36 -15.41
C ILE A 112 -1.53 -21.61 -16.46
N GLY A 113 -0.86 -21.18 -17.54
CA GLY A 113 -1.55 -20.56 -18.67
C GLY A 113 -2.26 -21.61 -19.53
N ARG A 114 -3.57 -21.44 -19.76
CA ARG A 114 -4.32 -22.30 -20.69
C ARG A 114 -4.12 -21.92 -22.17
N ASN A 115 -3.54 -20.76 -22.45
CA ASN A 115 -3.26 -20.30 -23.81
C ASN A 115 -2.01 -19.40 -23.87
N GLY A 116 -1.60 -19.01 -25.09
CA GLY A 116 -0.41 -18.18 -25.30
C GLY A 116 -0.44 -16.83 -24.57
N LYS A 117 -1.61 -16.20 -24.41
CA LYS A 117 -1.73 -14.93 -23.67
C LYS A 117 -1.46 -15.11 -22.17
N THR A 118 -2.10 -16.10 -21.54
CA THR A 118 -1.88 -16.33 -20.10
C THR A 118 -0.48 -16.86 -19.80
N THR A 119 0.09 -17.70 -20.68
CA THR A 119 1.48 -18.16 -20.54
C THR A 119 2.46 -16.99 -20.59
N GLU A 120 2.33 -16.12 -21.60
CA GLU A 120 3.19 -14.94 -21.75
C GLU A 120 3.01 -13.96 -20.58
N PHE A 121 1.78 -13.66 -20.18
CA PHE A 121 1.49 -12.82 -19.01
C PHE A 121 2.17 -13.33 -17.74
N LEU A 122 2.01 -14.62 -17.43
CA LEU A 122 2.61 -15.23 -16.24
C LEU A 122 4.14 -15.22 -16.33
N GLN A 123 4.72 -15.44 -17.51
CA GLN A 123 6.16 -15.39 -17.74
C GLN A 123 6.73 -13.98 -17.50
N GLN A 124 6.10 -12.93 -18.06
CA GLN A 124 6.53 -11.55 -17.85
C GLN A 124 6.42 -11.15 -16.36
N CYS A 125 5.34 -11.54 -15.69
CA CYS A 125 5.16 -11.29 -14.25
C CYS A 125 6.26 -11.99 -13.42
N ARG A 126 6.57 -13.26 -13.72
CA ARG A 126 7.66 -14.01 -13.06
C ARG A 126 9.01 -13.35 -13.30
N GLY A 127 9.27 -12.80 -14.50
CA GLY A 127 10.48 -12.02 -14.79
C GLY A 127 10.64 -10.77 -13.91
N ARG A 128 9.55 -10.23 -13.37
CA ARG A 128 9.53 -9.16 -12.37
C ARG A 128 9.51 -9.66 -10.92
N GLY A 129 9.58 -10.98 -10.71
CA GLY A 129 9.49 -11.61 -9.40
C GLY A 129 8.08 -11.58 -8.80
N LEU A 130 7.04 -11.36 -9.60
CA LEU A 130 5.64 -11.49 -9.19
C LEU A 130 5.21 -12.95 -9.33
N VAL A 131 4.57 -13.48 -8.28
CA VAL A 131 4.05 -14.84 -8.23
C VAL A 131 2.54 -14.77 -8.00
N ALA A 132 1.78 -15.51 -8.81
CA ALA A 132 0.33 -15.59 -8.66
C ALA A 132 -0.03 -16.29 -7.34
N VAL A 133 -0.97 -15.70 -6.60
CA VAL A 133 -1.49 -16.23 -5.34
C VAL A 133 -2.53 -17.30 -5.66
N ALA A 134 -2.21 -18.56 -5.41
CA ALA A 134 -3.13 -19.67 -5.68
C ALA A 134 -4.30 -19.71 -4.66
N PRO A 135 -5.52 -20.02 -5.12
CA PRO A 135 -6.62 -20.38 -4.24
C PRO A 135 -6.37 -21.76 -3.61
N PRO A 136 -7.16 -22.15 -2.59
CA PRO A 136 -7.15 -23.53 -2.10
C PRO A 136 -7.57 -24.50 -3.22
N GLU A 137 -7.16 -25.77 -3.11
CA GLU A 137 -7.34 -26.79 -4.16
C GLU A 137 -8.79 -27.07 -4.51
N ASP A 138 -9.68 -27.04 -3.52
CA ASP A 138 -11.13 -27.15 -3.70
C ASP A 138 -11.74 -25.99 -4.52
N ALA A 139 -11.03 -24.87 -4.65
CA ALA A 139 -11.44 -23.70 -5.40
C ALA A 139 -10.74 -23.54 -6.77
N TRP A 140 -9.93 -24.52 -7.21
CA TRP A 140 -9.22 -24.44 -8.49
C TRP A 140 -10.13 -24.37 -9.72
N GLU A 141 -11.32 -24.96 -9.63
CA GLU A 141 -12.33 -24.94 -10.70
C GLU A 141 -13.41 -23.86 -10.46
N THR A 142 -13.31 -23.08 -9.37
CA THR A 142 -14.31 -22.05 -9.06
C THR A 142 -14.09 -20.83 -9.95
N PRO A 143 -15.04 -20.44 -10.81
CA PRO A 143 -14.82 -19.33 -11.74
C PRO A 143 -14.75 -17.98 -11.03
N THR A 144 -13.88 -17.08 -11.52
CA THR A 144 -13.83 -15.68 -11.08
C THR A 144 -14.72 -14.78 -11.94
N THR A 145 -15.09 -15.22 -13.15
CA THR A 145 -16.08 -14.55 -14.00
C THR A 145 -17.29 -15.44 -14.28
N ARG A 146 -18.48 -14.84 -14.35
CA ARG A 146 -19.76 -15.49 -14.64
C ARG A 146 -20.46 -14.74 -15.78
N PRO A 147 -20.33 -15.24 -17.03
CA PRO A 147 -20.99 -14.66 -18.17
C PRO A 147 -22.51 -14.57 -17.97
N ARG A 148 -23.12 -13.46 -18.42
CA ARG A 148 -24.59 -13.29 -18.37
C ARG A 148 -25.34 -14.05 -19.47
N GLN A 149 -24.61 -14.56 -20.46
CA GLN A 149 -25.17 -15.31 -21.57
C GLN A 149 -25.58 -16.70 -21.08
N GLN A 150 -26.80 -17.12 -21.44
CA GLN A 150 -27.24 -18.50 -21.23
C GLN A 150 -26.22 -19.45 -21.89
N ASP A 151 -25.95 -20.57 -21.23
CA ASP A 151 -25.05 -21.65 -21.67
C ASP A 151 -23.54 -21.35 -21.70
N LYS A 152 -23.10 -20.16 -21.28
CA LYS A 152 -21.65 -19.90 -21.11
C LYS A 152 -21.17 -20.25 -19.71
N ALA A 153 -20.24 -21.19 -19.63
CA ALA A 153 -19.52 -21.51 -18.41
C ALA A 153 -18.64 -20.34 -17.94
N GLY A 154 -18.57 -20.15 -16.62
CA GLY A 154 -17.63 -19.22 -16.01
C GLY A 154 -16.17 -19.66 -16.19
N LYS A 155 -15.25 -18.71 -16.01
CA LYS A 155 -13.80 -18.95 -16.14
C LYS A 155 -13.06 -18.29 -14.99
N GLN A 156 -11.80 -18.69 -14.76
CA GLN A 156 -10.89 -17.91 -13.94
C GLN A 156 -10.03 -17.02 -14.85
N ILE A 157 -10.32 -15.72 -14.84
CA ILE A 157 -9.61 -14.71 -15.65
C ILE A 157 -9.00 -13.61 -14.79
N ASP A 158 -9.36 -13.56 -13.51
CA ASP A 158 -8.82 -12.61 -12.55
C ASP A 158 -7.66 -13.25 -11.79
N ALA A 159 -6.55 -12.53 -11.66
CA ALA A 159 -5.36 -12.98 -10.96
C ALA A 159 -4.89 -11.94 -9.94
N LEU A 160 -4.42 -12.43 -8.79
CA LEU A 160 -3.71 -11.64 -7.81
C LEU A 160 -2.26 -12.12 -7.77
N LEU A 161 -1.29 -11.22 -7.95
CA LEU A 161 0.13 -11.54 -7.93
C LEU A 161 0.86 -10.73 -6.87
N CYS A 162 1.80 -11.38 -6.19
CA CYS A 162 2.56 -10.79 -5.09
C CYS A 162 4.07 -10.94 -5.33
N SER A 163 4.85 -9.96 -4.91
CA SER A 163 6.30 -10.04 -4.83
C SER A 163 6.78 -9.50 -3.48
N ARG A 164 7.69 -10.23 -2.83
CA ARG A 164 8.35 -9.82 -1.56
C ARG A 164 7.36 -9.46 -0.44
N VAL A 165 6.20 -10.09 -0.46
CA VAL A 165 5.12 -9.89 0.48
C VAL A 165 4.67 -11.27 0.94
N GLN A 166 4.51 -11.45 2.26
CA GLN A 166 3.90 -12.67 2.79
C GLN A 166 2.38 -12.55 2.64
N HIS A 167 1.74 -13.60 2.12
CA HIS A 167 0.31 -13.62 1.89
C HIS A 167 -0.31 -14.98 2.25
N SER A 168 -1.62 -15.01 2.48
CA SER A 168 -2.39 -16.25 2.59
C SER A 168 -2.74 -16.80 1.20
N SER A 169 -3.50 -17.89 1.15
CA SER A 169 -4.16 -18.33 -0.09
C SER A 169 -5.16 -17.28 -0.58
N LEU A 170 -5.46 -17.32 -1.88
CA LEU A 170 -6.49 -16.50 -2.50
C LEU A 170 -7.88 -17.05 -2.11
N HIS A 171 -8.79 -16.18 -1.74
CA HIS A 171 -10.18 -16.53 -1.46
C HIS A 171 -11.09 -15.88 -2.50
N ILE A 172 -11.90 -16.71 -3.17
CA ILE A 172 -12.91 -16.32 -4.15
C ILE A 172 -14.26 -16.26 -3.41
N HIS A 173 -14.87 -15.08 -3.34
CA HIS A 173 -16.15 -14.90 -2.65
C HIS A 173 -17.30 -15.32 -3.56
N VAL A 174 -17.57 -16.63 -3.63
CA VAL A 174 -18.63 -17.20 -4.48
C VAL A 174 -19.99 -16.53 -4.23
N GLY A 175 -20.63 -16.03 -5.29
CA GLY A 175 -21.92 -15.36 -5.24
C GLY A 175 -21.85 -13.84 -5.06
N SER A 176 -20.67 -13.28 -4.81
CA SER A 176 -20.48 -11.83 -4.66
C SER A 176 -20.87 -11.05 -5.92
N PHE A 177 -20.73 -11.65 -7.10
CA PHE A 177 -21.15 -11.06 -8.38
C PHE A 177 -22.64 -10.64 -8.39
N CYS A 178 -23.52 -11.42 -7.75
CA CYS A 178 -24.95 -11.11 -7.62
C CYS A 178 -25.18 -9.87 -6.75
N SER A 179 -24.52 -9.82 -5.59
CA SER A 179 -24.69 -8.71 -4.64
C SER A 179 -24.10 -7.40 -5.16
N LEU A 180 -23.06 -7.49 -5.99
CA LEU A 180 -22.39 -6.34 -6.60
C LEU A 180 -22.94 -5.95 -7.99
N ASN A 181 -23.89 -6.73 -8.53
CA ASN A 181 -24.40 -6.57 -9.89
C ASN A 181 -23.29 -6.51 -10.97
N THR A 182 -22.28 -7.36 -10.83
CA THR A 182 -21.15 -7.51 -11.75
C THR A 182 -21.11 -8.96 -12.26
N ASP A 183 -20.27 -9.21 -13.26
CA ASP A 183 -19.95 -10.52 -13.83
C ASP A 183 -18.67 -11.12 -13.23
N HIS A 184 -18.07 -10.50 -12.22
CA HIS A 184 -16.87 -10.99 -11.54
C HIS A 184 -17.12 -11.28 -10.05
N GLU A 185 -16.43 -12.29 -9.52
CA GLU A 185 -16.36 -12.53 -8.09
C GLU A 185 -15.30 -11.63 -7.44
N ILE A 186 -15.50 -11.29 -6.18
CA ILE A 186 -14.47 -10.62 -5.38
C ILE A 186 -13.36 -11.62 -5.09
N LEU A 187 -12.12 -11.17 -5.30
CA LEU A 187 -10.91 -11.85 -4.87
C LEU A 187 -10.34 -11.17 -3.63
N SER A 188 -9.87 -11.97 -2.67
CA SER A 188 -9.21 -11.45 -1.47
C SER A 188 -8.05 -12.32 -1.01
N THR A 189 -7.06 -11.72 -0.36
CA THR A 189 -6.00 -12.43 0.34
C THR A 189 -5.53 -11.60 1.52
N ASP A 190 -5.04 -12.27 2.56
CA ASP A 190 -4.43 -11.60 3.69
C ASP A 190 -2.98 -11.32 3.36
N VAL A 191 -2.55 -10.08 3.55
CA VAL A 191 -1.15 -9.69 3.35
C VAL A 191 -0.51 -9.30 4.68
N ALA A 192 0.57 -9.99 5.03
CA ALA A 192 1.45 -9.58 6.11
C ALA A 192 2.46 -8.54 5.59
N LEU A 193 2.17 -7.28 5.92
CA LEU A 193 3.18 -6.23 5.81
C LEU A 193 4.29 -6.57 6.80
N ARG A 194 5.50 -6.88 6.31
CA ARG A 194 6.67 -6.90 7.18
C ARG A 194 6.78 -5.50 7.78
N VAL A 195 6.31 -5.36 9.01
CA VAL A 195 6.81 -4.33 9.92
C VAL A 195 8.22 -4.80 10.22
N GLY A 196 9.15 -4.55 9.30
CA GLY A 196 10.56 -4.64 9.65
C GLY A 196 10.71 -3.89 10.97
N LYS A 197 11.54 -4.41 11.89
CA LYS A 197 12.20 -3.50 12.84
C LYS A 197 12.60 -2.34 11.96
N THR A 198 12.07 -1.14 12.19
CA THR A 198 12.50 0.04 11.45
C THR A 198 13.99 0.03 11.67
N GLY A 199 14.76 -0.45 10.69
CA GLY A 199 16.20 -0.31 10.72
C GLY A 199 16.40 1.15 11.05
N THR A 200 17.25 1.45 12.02
CA THR A 200 17.61 2.82 12.36
C THR A 200 17.87 3.51 11.04
N LYS A 201 16.89 4.27 10.53
CA LYS A 201 16.96 4.84 9.19
C LYS A 201 18.27 5.62 9.24
N HIS A 202 19.24 5.26 8.39
CA HIS A 202 20.44 6.05 8.28
C HIS A 202 19.97 7.47 7.99
N THR A 203 20.08 8.35 8.98
CA THR A 203 19.55 9.70 8.83
C THR A 203 20.59 10.41 8.00
N THR A 204 20.34 10.59 6.71
CA THR A 204 21.16 11.44 5.82
C THR A 204 20.98 12.92 6.14
N ARG A 205 20.42 13.25 7.31
CA ARG A 205 20.21 14.63 7.74
C ARG A 205 21.56 15.23 8.14
N PRO A 206 21.77 16.53 7.88
CA PRO A 206 22.87 17.27 8.49
C PRO A 206 22.91 17.01 10.00
N ARG A 207 24.11 16.90 10.58
CA ARG A 207 24.29 16.76 12.02
C ARG A 207 24.71 18.10 12.60
N THR A 208 24.16 18.46 13.76
CA THR A 208 24.53 19.66 14.51
C THR A 208 25.42 19.25 15.68
N LEU A 209 26.48 20.02 15.93
CA LEU A 209 27.31 19.87 17.11
C LEU A 209 26.47 20.18 18.37
N VAL A 210 26.35 19.21 19.26
CA VAL A 210 25.57 19.31 20.51
C VAL A 210 26.42 19.48 21.74
N THR A 211 27.64 18.98 21.69
CA THR A 211 28.58 18.98 22.79
C THR A 211 29.88 19.55 22.28
N PRO A 212 30.47 20.57 22.93
CA PRO A 212 31.74 21.12 22.50
C PRO A 212 32.81 20.02 22.47
N ILE A 213 33.69 20.06 21.49
CA ILE A 213 34.82 19.15 21.37
C ILE A 213 35.98 19.82 22.10
N THR A 214 36.37 19.27 23.24
CA THR A 214 37.62 19.64 23.91
C THR A 214 38.78 19.11 23.09
N THR A 215 39.87 19.87 22.99
CA THR A 215 41.04 19.66 22.10
C THR A 215 41.34 18.22 21.70
N VAL A 216 41.49 17.97 20.39
CA VAL A 216 41.85 16.67 19.82
C VAL A 216 43.32 16.72 19.40
N GLY A 217 44.15 15.84 19.94
CA GLY A 217 45.60 15.85 19.68
C GLY A 217 45.96 15.33 18.28
N GLU A 218 45.32 14.25 17.83
CA GLU A 218 45.51 13.64 16.53
C GLU A 218 44.15 13.23 15.95
N LEU A 219 43.97 13.41 14.64
CA LEU A 219 42.70 13.17 13.97
C LEU A 219 42.86 12.10 12.90
N ASP A 220 42.38 10.90 13.19
CA ASP A 220 42.22 9.83 12.20
C ASP A 220 40.73 9.61 11.83
N GLN A 221 40.47 8.73 10.86
CA GLN A 221 39.12 8.48 10.37
C GLN A 221 38.22 7.78 11.41
N ALA A 222 38.80 6.99 12.32
CA ALA A 222 38.06 6.30 13.37
C ALA A 222 37.67 7.28 14.48
N GLU A 223 38.61 8.13 14.89
CA GLU A 223 38.42 9.20 15.86
C GLU A 223 37.42 10.24 15.36
N LEU A 224 37.46 10.60 14.08
CA LEU A 224 36.47 11.50 13.47
C LEU A 224 35.05 10.90 13.51
N ARG A 225 34.90 9.58 13.29
CA ARG A 225 33.60 8.90 13.44
C ARG A 225 33.14 8.89 14.89
N ARG A 226 34.04 8.56 15.83
CA ARG A 226 33.77 8.55 17.28
C ARG A 226 33.31 9.93 17.76
N LEU A 227 34.03 10.98 17.37
CA LEU A 227 33.69 12.37 17.68
C LEU A 227 32.35 12.76 17.06
N ALA A 228 32.09 12.41 15.80
CA ALA A 228 30.80 12.67 15.17
C ALA A 228 29.64 11.95 15.89
N GLU A 229 29.84 10.72 16.34
CA GLU A 229 28.83 9.97 17.09
C GLU A 229 28.52 10.58 18.46
N GLN A 230 29.55 11.00 19.19
CA GLN A 230 29.42 11.53 20.55
C GLN A 230 28.99 12.99 20.61
N HIS A 231 29.53 13.82 19.71
CA HIS A 231 29.39 15.28 19.78
C HIS A 231 28.37 15.83 18.79
N THR A 232 27.84 15.03 17.87
CA THR A 232 26.84 15.51 16.90
C THR A 232 25.55 14.70 16.94
N GLN A 233 24.42 15.38 16.78
CA GLN A 233 23.12 14.74 16.62
C GLN A 233 22.52 15.12 15.26
N PRO A 234 21.71 14.25 14.63
CA PRO A 234 20.94 14.64 13.45
C PRO A 234 20.11 15.89 13.75
N GLN A 235 20.23 16.91 12.90
CA GLN A 235 19.48 18.14 13.05
C GLN A 235 17.99 17.80 13.08
N ARG A 236 17.30 18.31 14.10
CA ARG A 236 15.85 18.15 14.21
C ARG A 236 15.22 18.91 13.05
N GLY A 237 14.67 18.19 12.08
CA GLY A 237 14.01 18.82 10.94
C GLY A 237 12.93 19.78 11.41
N HIS A 238 12.80 20.91 10.72
CA HIS A 238 11.72 21.87 10.92
C HIS A 238 10.42 21.29 10.38
N ALA A 239 9.85 20.29 11.04
CA ALA A 239 8.54 19.79 10.66
C ALA A 239 7.47 20.86 10.91
N TYR A 240 6.52 21.00 9.99
CA TYR A 240 5.35 21.87 10.17
C TYR A 240 4.67 21.60 11.52
N ARG A 241 4.42 22.68 12.27
CA ARG A 241 3.67 22.66 13.53
C ARG A 241 2.47 23.59 13.39
N ASP A 242 1.30 23.11 13.80
CA ASP A 242 0.08 23.92 13.75
C ASP A 242 0.26 25.18 14.62
N PRO A 243 0.05 26.39 14.06
CA PRO A 243 0.14 27.62 14.82
C PRO A 243 -0.94 27.65 15.92
N VAL A 244 -0.75 28.53 16.91
CA VAL A 244 -1.69 28.65 18.05
C VAL A 244 -3.13 28.88 17.57
N SER A 245 -3.33 29.68 16.51
CA SER A 245 -4.63 29.94 15.91
C SER A 245 -5.32 28.67 15.37
N VAL A 246 -4.60 27.83 14.61
CA VAL A 246 -5.13 26.56 14.09
C VAL A 246 -5.46 25.59 15.24
N ARG A 247 -4.59 25.50 16.26
CA ARG A 247 -4.85 24.66 17.44
C ARG A 247 -6.09 25.13 18.22
N ARG A 248 -6.28 26.45 18.38
CA ARG A 248 -7.48 27.03 18.99
C ARG A 248 -8.74 26.71 18.17
N ALA A 249 -8.69 26.83 16.85
CA ALA A 249 -9.80 26.49 15.98
C ALA A 249 -10.22 25.00 16.08
N PHE A 250 -9.26 24.08 16.15
CA PHE A 250 -9.56 22.66 16.38
C PHE A 250 -10.12 22.37 17.78
N ARG A 251 -9.69 23.11 18.81
CA ARG A 251 -10.30 23.00 20.15
C ARG A 251 -11.75 23.50 20.11
N ALA A 252 -12.00 24.68 19.56
CA ALA A 252 -13.35 25.23 19.42
C ALA A 252 -14.28 24.28 18.64
N ALA A 253 -13.83 23.75 17.50
CA ALA A 253 -14.61 22.80 16.70
C ALA A 253 -14.95 21.50 17.46
N ARG A 254 -14.03 21.04 18.32
CA ARG A 254 -14.28 19.88 19.18
C ARG A 254 -15.27 20.20 20.30
N ASP A 255 -15.16 21.39 20.90
CA ASP A 255 -16.00 21.79 22.02
C ASP A 255 -17.43 22.11 21.55
N ALA A 256 -17.62 22.62 20.33
CA ALA A 256 -18.94 22.91 19.74
C ALA A 256 -19.62 21.70 19.07
N GLY A 257 -18.85 20.73 18.55
CA GLY A 257 -19.40 19.54 17.88
C GLY A 257 -20.01 19.80 16.48
N GLU A 258 -19.93 21.02 15.95
CA GLU A 258 -20.53 21.39 14.67
C GLU A 258 -19.62 21.12 13.46
N GLN A 259 -20.18 20.56 12.39
CA GLN A 259 -19.46 20.25 11.15
C GLN A 259 -18.84 21.49 10.47
N GLY A 260 -19.50 22.65 10.59
CA GLY A 260 -19.02 23.92 10.02
C GLY A 260 -17.66 24.34 10.61
N GLN A 261 -17.50 24.24 11.92
CA GLN A 261 -16.27 24.62 12.61
C GLN A 261 -15.10 23.68 12.29
N TRP A 262 -15.36 22.38 12.10
CA TRP A 262 -14.36 21.43 11.63
C TRP A 262 -13.86 21.76 10.23
N THR A 263 -14.77 22.17 9.34
CA THR A 263 -14.44 22.58 7.97
C THR A 263 -13.55 23.84 7.99
N GLN A 264 -13.91 24.82 8.82
CA GLN A 264 -13.11 26.03 9.02
C GLN A 264 -11.71 25.73 9.58
N ALA A 265 -11.60 24.91 10.63
CA ALA A 265 -10.32 24.55 11.23
C ALA A 265 -9.40 23.80 10.24
N ARG A 266 -9.95 22.89 9.42
CA ARG A 266 -9.21 22.21 8.35
C ARG A 266 -8.73 23.17 7.27
N ARG A 267 -9.57 24.14 6.87
CA ARG A 267 -9.18 25.20 5.92
C ARG A 267 -8.02 26.02 6.45
N MET A 268 -8.11 26.50 7.70
CA MET A 268 -7.04 27.26 8.35
C MET A 268 -5.73 26.47 8.43
N ARG A 269 -5.80 25.16 8.71
CA ARG A 269 -4.61 24.28 8.71
C ARG A 269 -3.97 24.19 7.33
N LYS A 270 -4.77 24.03 6.28
CA LYS A 270 -4.29 23.97 4.89
C LYS A 270 -3.55 25.26 4.51
N GLU A 271 -4.15 26.41 4.81
CA GLU A 271 -3.57 27.73 4.54
C GLU A 271 -2.28 27.96 5.34
N ALA A 272 -2.28 27.62 6.64
CA ALA A 272 -1.09 27.74 7.49
C ALA A 272 0.06 26.84 7.00
N ARG A 273 -0.25 25.63 6.52
CA ARG A 273 0.75 24.72 5.96
C ARG A 273 1.30 25.24 4.64
N GLN A 274 0.45 25.73 3.74
CA GLN A 274 0.88 26.32 2.47
C GLN A 274 1.79 27.54 2.71
N ARG A 275 1.43 28.39 3.69
CA ARG A 275 2.27 29.52 4.11
C ARG A 275 3.62 29.03 4.61
N TRP A 276 3.64 28.06 5.53
CA TRP A 276 4.89 27.48 6.04
C TRP A 276 5.77 26.86 4.94
N GLU A 277 5.18 26.17 3.96
CA GLU A 277 5.90 25.60 2.82
C GLU A 277 6.53 26.70 1.95
N ARG A 278 5.78 27.78 1.67
CA ARG A 278 6.29 28.93 0.93
C ARG A 278 7.40 29.67 1.68
N ASP A 279 7.20 29.98 2.95
CA ASP A 279 8.20 30.69 3.79
C ASP A 279 9.48 29.84 3.96
N ARG A 280 9.35 28.50 3.95
CA ARG A 280 10.49 27.58 3.93
C ARG A 280 11.27 27.65 2.62
N LEU A 281 10.58 27.70 1.48
CA LEU A 281 11.22 27.85 0.17
C LEU A 281 11.91 29.22 0.04
N GLU A 282 11.26 30.29 0.50
CA GLU A 282 11.84 31.64 0.48
C GLU A 282 13.13 31.72 1.30
N ARG A 283 13.15 31.13 2.51
CA ARG A 283 14.38 31.04 3.32
C ARG A 283 15.48 30.25 2.63
N ALA A 284 15.14 29.14 1.98
CA ALA A 284 16.08 28.37 1.18
C ALA A 284 16.71 29.22 0.07
N THR A 285 15.89 29.96 -0.67
CA THR A 285 16.34 30.85 -1.76
C THR A 285 17.26 31.96 -1.26
N ASN A 286 17.01 32.47 -0.05
CA ASN A 286 17.85 33.50 0.59
C ASN A 286 19.13 32.93 1.25
N GLY A 287 19.45 31.65 1.02
CA GLY A 287 20.66 31.01 1.54
C GLY A 287 20.57 30.51 2.98
N ASP A 288 19.41 30.60 3.63
CA ASP A 288 19.15 29.97 4.92
C ASP A 288 18.76 28.49 4.70
N TRP A 289 19.76 27.69 4.35
CA TRP A 289 19.63 26.24 4.19
C TRP A 289 19.32 25.52 5.51
N GLY A 290 19.57 26.18 6.66
CA GLY A 290 19.28 25.64 7.99
C GLY A 290 17.78 25.60 8.30
N ALA A 291 16.98 26.43 7.63
CA ALA A 291 15.53 26.49 7.77
C ALA A 291 14.74 25.43 6.97
N VAL A 292 15.43 24.64 6.14
CA VAL A 292 14.84 23.67 5.20
C VAL A 292 14.77 22.27 5.81
#